data_AF-A0A533WUJ5-F1
#
_entry.id   AF-A0A533WUJ5-F1
#
_cell.length_a   1.000
_cell.length_b   1.000
_cell.length_c   1.000
_cell.angle_alpha   90.00
_cell.angle_beta   90.00
_cell.angle_gamma   90.00
#
_symmetry.space_group_name_H-M   'P 1'
#
loop_
_entity.id
_entity.type
_entity.pdbx_description
1 polymer ?
#
loop_
_entity_poly.entity_id
_entity_poly.type
_entity_poly.pdbx_seq_one_letter_code
_entity_poly.pdbx_strand_id
1 'polypeptide(L)'
;MEKFLFRIAKQWIAGDTIDEALKSAIQANKNGMDAILNRLGEHSTSKSQIDHTVLEYLTLVLNLHKQKISGGISVKPTQIGLTLGVEECRNNFETIMEKAALSQSFVWIDMESSEYTDDTIKVYLSLFEKYERLGLAIQANLKRTENDLEILLGRGAKIRLVKGAYRENKKIAYKTRHEVDENYKKLAQMLFAKGNEFGIATHDSKLIELTVNLAKIHQKKFEFQMLKGIRDELKPVLIKGGFSVSEYIPYGTNWLPYSIRRLKERKRNILLLVSSFLHSHRV
;
A
#
# COMPACT_ATOMS: atom_id res chain seq x y z
N MET A 1 28.33 3.13 -6.91
CA MET A 1 27.11 3.94 -6.82
C MET A 1 25.91 3.12 -6.36
N GLU A 2 25.66 1.97 -7.01
CA GLU A 2 24.51 1.09 -6.71
C GLU A 2 24.50 0.52 -5.28
N LYS A 3 25.62 0.00 -4.76
CA LYS A 3 25.74 -0.44 -3.35
C LYS A 3 25.44 0.67 -2.33
N PHE A 4 25.78 1.92 -2.65
CA PHE A 4 25.52 3.08 -1.80
C PHE A 4 24.03 3.49 -1.85
N LEU A 5 23.44 3.53 -3.04
CA LEU A 5 22.01 3.77 -3.23
C LEU A 5 21.16 2.68 -2.57
N PHE A 6 21.60 1.42 -2.64
CA PHE A 6 20.94 0.31 -1.95
C PHE A 6 20.99 0.46 -0.43
N ARG A 7 22.11 0.93 0.14
CA ARG A 7 22.22 1.20 1.58
C ARG A 7 21.22 2.27 2.06
N ILE A 8 20.93 3.26 1.21
CA ILE A 8 19.88 4.26 1.47
C ILE A 8 18.50 3.63 1.28
N ALA A 9 18.31 2.84 0.22
CA ALA A 9 17.05 2.16 -0.09
C ALA A 9 16.61 1.19 1.01
N LYS A 10 17.54 0.51 1.71
CA LYS A 10 17.25 -0.38 2.86
C LYS A 10 16.49 0.30 4.00
N GLN A 11 16.43 1.63 4.03
CA GLN A 11 15.55 2.34 4.95
C GLN A 11 14.07 2.14 4.57
N TRP A 12 13.73 2.01 3.29
CA TRP A 12 12.36 1.97 2.77
C TRP A 12 11.94 0.63 2.17
N ILE A 13 12.85 -0.33 2.06
CA ILE A 13 12.58 -1.71 1.60
C ILE A 13 13.15 -2.70 2.62
N ALA A 14 12.58 -3.89 2.72
CA ALA A 14 13.11 -4.95 3.59
C ALA A 14 14.41 -5.57 3.06
N GLY A 15 14.54 -5.65 1.74
CA GLY A 15 15.61 -6.36 1.04
C GLY A 15 15.10 -6.87 -0.30
N ASP A 16 15.83 -7.80 -0.90
CA ASP A 16 15.53 -8.33 -2.24
C ASP A 16 14.86 -9.71 -2.20
N THR A 17 14.78 -10.33 -1.01
CA THR A 17 14.29 -11.70 -0.83
C THR A 17 13.04 -11.77 0.05
N ILE A 18 12.27 -12.86 -0.11
CA ILE A 18 11.14 -13.18 0.77
C ILE A 18 11.60 -13.29 2.23
N ASP A 19 12.75 -13.91 2.50
CA ASP A 19 13.24 -14.10 3.88
C ASP A 19 13.54 -12.76 4.57
N GLU A 20 14.08 -11.79 3.85
CA GLU A 20 14.28 -10.43 4.37
C GLU A 20 12.94 -9.72 4.63
N ALA A 21 11.96 -9.90 3.74
CA ALA A 21 10.60 -9.38 3.93
C ALA A 21 9.95 -9.97 5.20
N LEU A 22 10.03 -11.28 5.39
CA LEU A 22 9.49 -11.99 6.55
C LEU A 22 10.19 -11.56 7.84
N LYS A 23 11.53 -11.40 7.83
CA LYS A 23 12.27 -10.85 8.98
C LYS A 23 11.78 -9.44 9.35
N SER A 24 11.55 -8.58 8.36
CA SER A 24 11.00 -7.24 8.60
C SER A 24 9.57 -7.30 9.13
N ALA A 25 8.75 -8.23 8.65
CA ALA A 25 7.38 -8.41 9.12
C ALA A 25 7.33 -8.89 10.58
N ILE A 26 8.17 -9.85 10.96
CA ILE A 26 8.33 -10.28 12.36
C ILE A 26 8.74 -9.10 13.24
N GLN A 27 9.66 -8.26 12.78
CA GLN A 27 10.08 -7.08 13.54
C GLN A 27 8.95 -6.06 13.70
N ALA A 28 8.11 -5.87 12.67
CA ALA A 28 6.94 -5.01 12.75
C ALA A 28 5.93 -5.54 13.79
N ASN A 29 5.64 -6.85 13.78
CA ASN A 29 4.76 -7.48 14.78
C ASN A 29 5.30 -7.35 16.21
N LYS A 30 6.62 -7.57 16.41
CA LYS A 30 7.27 -7.34 17.72
C LYS A 30 7.13 -5.90 18.23
N ASN A 31 6.99 -4.94 17.31
CA ASN A 31 6.80 -3.53 17.62
C ASN A 31 5.31 -3.14 17.73
N GLY A 32 4.38 -4.11 17.73
CA GLY A 32 2.94 -3.88 17.87
C GLY A 32 2.24 -3.44 16.59
N MET A 33 2.82 -3.71 15.42
CA MET A 33 2.23 -3.38 14.12
C MET A 33 1.93 -4.63 13.31
N ASP A 34 0.85 -4.60 12.52
CA ASP A 34 0.64 -5.58 11.46
C ASP A 34 1.61 -5.32 10.28
N ALA A 35 1.90 -6.35 9.50
CA ALA A 35 2.80 -6.27 8.36
C ALA A 35 2.06 -6.44 7.04
N ILE A 36 2.19 -5.47 6.14
CA ILE A 36 1.66 -5.56 4.76
C ILE A 36 2.85 -5.74 3.83
N LEU A 37 3.10 -6.97 3.38
CA LEU A 37 4.20 -7.28 2.47
C LEU A 37 3.81 -6.95 1.02
N ASN A 38 4.70 -6.28 0.30
CA ASN A 38 4.50 -5.99 -1.12
C ASN A 38 5.76 -6.28 -1.93
N ARG A 39 5.59 -7.05 -3.00
CA ARG A 39 6.66 -7.32 -3.96
C ARG A 39 6.81 -6.15 -4.93
N LEU A 40 8.02 -5.64 -5.08
CA LEU A 40 8.33 -4.54 -5.98
C LEU A 40 8.35 -4.98 -7.45
N GLY A 41 7.82 -4.12 -8.31
CA GLY A 41 7.68 -4.33 -9.76
C GLY A 41 6.28 -3.93 -10.23
N GLU A 42 6.12 -3.58 -11.49
CA GLU A 42 4.83 -3.21 -12.11
C GLU A 42 4.86 -3.63 -13.59
N HIS A 43 3.70 -3.70 -14.25
CA HIS A 43 3.56 -3.86 -15.70
C HIS A 43 4.21 -5.13 -16.31
N SER A 44 4.03 -6.29 -15.68
CA SER A 44 4.49 -7.55 -16.26
C SER A 44 3.68 -7.89 -17.51
N THR A 45 4.33 -8.15 -18.64
CA THR A 45 3.66 -8.52 -19.92
C THR A 45 3.94 -9.96 -20.33
N SER A 46 4.86 -10.65 -19.63
CA SER A 46 5.15 -12.06 -19.88
C SER A 46 4.33 -12.95 -18.96
N LYS A 47 3.64 -13.95 -19.53
CA LYS A 47 2.92 -14.98 -18.77
C LYS A 47 3.83 -15.70 -17.77
N SER A 48 5.06 -16.02 -18.16
CA SER A 48 6.03 -16.66 -17.25
C SER A 48 6.41 -15.78 -16.05
N GLN A 49 6.52 -14.45 -16.25
CA GLN A 49 6.81 -13.51 -15.18
C GLN A 49 5.61 -13.33 -14.23
N ILE A 50 4.41 -13.33 -14.79
CA ILE A 50 3.14 -13.31 -14.05
C ILE A 50 3.03 -14.56 -13.19
N ASP A 51 3.21 -15.75 -13.77
CA ASP A 51 3.14 -17.03 -13.07
C ASP A 51 4.16 -17.11 -11.93
N HIS A 52 5.39 -16.67 -12.17
CA HIS A 52 6.41 -16.57 -11.14
C HIS A 52 6.00 -15.62 -10.00
N THR A 53 5.41 -14.47 -10.34
CA THR A 53 4.96 -13.49 -9.35
C THR A 53 3.78 -14.03 -8.52
N VAL A 54 2.84 -14.75 -9.13
CA VAL A 54 1.74 -15.42 -8.44
C VAL A 54 2.29 -16.48 -7.47
N LEU A 55 3.21 -17.35 -7.93
CA LEU A 55 3.86 -18.35 -7.08
C LEU A 55 4.60 -17.72 -5.88
N GLU A 56 5.22 -16.57 -6.09
CA GLU A 56 5.88 -15.83 -5.03
C GLU A 56 4.89 -15.32 -3.97
N TYR A 57 3.74 -14.77 -4.38
CA TYR A 57 2.68 -14.37 -3.45
C TYR A 57 2.07 -15.57 -2.71
N LEU A 58 1.89 -16.72 -3.37
CA LEU A 58 1.45 -17.95 -2.69
C LEU A 58 2.46 -18.41 -1.64
N THR A 59 3.76 -18.29 -1.94
CA THR A 59 4.84 -18.59 -1.01
C THR A 59 4.84 -17.63 0.18
N LEU A 60 4.64 -16.33 -0.05
CA LEU A 60 4.52 -15.34 1.01
C LEU A 60 3.36 -15.64 1.95
N VAL A 61 2.16 -15.86 1.41
CA VAL A 61 0.94 -16.14 2.19
C VAL A 61 1.09 -17.40 3.04
N LEU A 62 1.74 -18.43 2.50
CA LEU A 62 2.07 -19.63 3.27
C LEU A 62 3.02 -19.35 4.43
N ASN A 63 4.05 -18.53 4.19
CA ASN A 63 5.03 -18.20 5.22
C ASN A 63 4.45 -17.29 6.31
N LEU A 64 3.58 -16.34 5.96
CA LEU A 64 2.86 -15.52 6.93
C LEU A 64 2.11 -16.40 7.93
N HIS A 65 1.38 -17.41 7.46
CA HIS A 65 0.68 -18.36 8.32
C HIS A 65 1.63 -19.24 9.14
N LYS A 66 2.62 -19.88 8.49
CA LYS A 66 3.58 -20.78 9.18
C LYS A 66 4.33 -20.07 10.30
N GLN A 67 4.68 -18.81 10.11
CA GLN A 67 5.43 -18.01 11.07
C GLN A 67 4.53 -17.19 12.01
N LYS A 68 3.19 -17.35 11.91
CA LYS A 68 2.18 -16.62 12.70
C LYS A 68 2.35 -15.10 12.65
N ILE A 69 2.71 -14.58 11.47
CA ILE A 69 2.89 -13.15 11.23
C ILE A 69 1.50 -12.52 11.04
N SER A 70 1.21 -11.50 11.85
CA SER A 70 -0.03 -10.73 11.75
C SER A 70 0.05 -9.71 10.62
N GLY A 71 -0.96 -9.71 9.76
CA GLY A 71 -1.07 -8.80 8.61
C GLY A 71 -1.48 -9.50 7.31
N GLY A 72 -0.80 -9.16 6.22
CA GLY A 72 -1.22 -9.56 4.88
C GLY A 72 -0.26 -9.14 3.77
N ILE A 73 -0.79 -9.12 2.55
CA ILE A 73 -0.06 -8.73 1.34
C ILE A 73 -0.74 -7.58 0.61
N SER A 74 0.03 -6.82 -0.17
CA SER A 74 -0.47 -5.87 -1.16
C SER A 74 -0.01 -6.29 -2.54
N VAL A 75 -0.94 -6.45 -3.46
CA VAL A 75 -0.70 -6.96 -4.81
C VAL A 75 -1.07 -5.88 -5.83
N LYS A 76 -0.21 -5.68 -6.82
CA LYS A 76 -0.48 -4.81 -7.96
C LYS A 76 -1.09 -5.61 -9.10
N PRO A 77 -2.29 -5.26 -9.58
CA PRO A 77 -2.95 -5.98 -10.68
C PRO A 77 -2.06 -6.22 -11.90
N THR A 78 -1.26 -5.25 -12.31
CA THR A 78 -0.39 -5.36 -13.50
C THR A 78 0.77 -6.34 -13.33
N GLN A 79 1.15 -6.69 -12.10
CA GLN A 79 2.15 -7.73 -11.84
C GLN A 79 1.59 -9.14 -12.07
N ILE A 80 0.27 -9.29 -11.98
CA ILE A 80 -0.39 -10.59 -12.02
C ILE A 80 -1.41 -10.70 -13.17
N GLY A 81 -1.19 -9.94 -14.24
CA GLY A 81 -1.86 -10.17 -15.52
C GLY A 81 -2.90 -9.14 -15.94
N LEU A 82 -3.08 -8.01 -15.25
CA LEU A 82 -4.03 -6.97 -15.71
C LEU A 82 -3.67 -6.42 -17.10
N THR A 83 -2.38 -6.38 -17.43
CA THR A 83 -1.85 -6.03 -18.76
C THR A 83 -2.25 -7.02 -19.87
N LEU A 84 -2.56 -8.27 -19.51
CA LEU A 84 -3.03 -9.32 -20.43
C LEU A 84 -4.56 -9.38 -20.49
N GLY A 85 -5.25 -8.90 -19.45
CA GLY A 85 -6.69 -8.73 -19.42
C GLY A 85 -7.29 -8.89 -18.02
N VAL A 86 -8.52 -8.41 -17.88
CA VAL A 86 -9.30 -8.47 -16.62
C VAL A 86 -9.46 -9.91 -16.13
N GLU A 87 -9.82 -10.85 -17.00
CA GLU A 87 -10.05 -12.25 -16.61
C GLU A 87 -8.76 -12.96 -16.15
N GLU A 88 -7.64 -12.71 -16.81
CA GLU A 88 -6.34 -13.25 -16.39
C GLU A 88 -5.97 -12.73 -14.99
N CYS A 89 -6.11 -11.43 -14.77
CA CYS A 89 -5.86 -10.82 -13.46
C CYS A 89 -6.81 -11.38 -12.38
N ARG A 90 -8.10 -11.52 -12.70
CA ARG A 90 -9.13 -12.07 -11.80
C ARG A 90 -8.77 -13.49 -11.37
N ASN A 91 -8.45 -14.37 -12.32
CA ASN A 91 -8.09 -15.77 -12.04
C ASN A 91 -6.82 -15.88 -11.17
N ASN A 92 -5.81 -15.04 -11.44
CA ASN A 92 -4.59 -15.01 -10.63
C ASN A 92 -4.86 -14.47 -9.21
N PHE A 93 -5.69 -13.44 -9.06
CA PHE A 93 -6.12 -12.99 -7.74
C PHE A 93 -6.93 -14.05 -7.01
N GLU A 94 -7.85 -14.75 -7.69
CA GLU A 94 -8.65 -15.83 -7.10
C GLU A 94 -7.74 -16.93 -6.54
N THR A 95 -6.72 -17.34 -7.29
CA THR A 95 -5.71 -18.31 -6.83
C THR A 95 -4.98 -17.84 -5.56
N ILE A 96 -4.59 -16.56 -5.51
CA ILE A 96 -3.95 -15.98 -4.32
C ILE A 96 -4.94 -15.92 -3.14
N MET A 97 -6.20 -15.56 -3.40
CA MET A 97 -7.24 -15.44 -2.38
C MET A 97 -7.62 -16.78 -1.75
N GLU A 98 -7.72 -17.85 -2.53
CA GLU A 98 -7.95 -19.21 -2.01
C GLU A 98 -6.86 -19.60 -1.01
N LYS A 99 -5.60 -19.25 -1.32
CA LYS A 99 -4.49 -19.49 -0.41
C LYS A 99 -4.52 -18.58 0.82
N ALA A 100 -4.85 -17.30 0.62
CA ALA A 100 -4.91 -16.31 1.69
C ALA A 100 -6.03 -16.61 2.71
N ALA A 101 -7.15 -17.17 2.25
CA ALA A 101 -8.25 -17.58 3.12
C ALA A 101 -7.83 -18.68 4.10
N LEU A 102 -7.04 -19.67 3.65
CA LEU A 102 -6.49 -20.72 4.51
C LEU A 102 -5.53 -20.15 5.56
N SER A 103 -4.82 -19.08 5.22
CA SER A 103 -3.85 -18.41 6.09
C SER A 103 -4.46 -17.30 6.96
N GLN A 104 -5.75 -16.97 6.79
CA GLN A 104 -6.40 -15.77 7.36
C GLN A 104 -5.63 -14.46 7.06
N SER A 105 -4.86 -14.43 5.96
CA SER A 105 -4.11 -13.24 5.55
C SER A 105 -5.03 -12.24 4.85
N PHE A 106 -4.85 -10.96 5.12
CA PHE A 106 -5.55 -9.93 4.36
C PHE A 106 -4.86 -9.68 3.01
N VAL A 107 -5.63 -9.51 1.94
CA VAL A 107 -5.10 -9.13 0.62
C VAL A 107 -5.60 -7.75 0.24
N TRP A 108 -4.67 -6.86 -0.02
CA TRP A 108 -4.96 -5.53 -0.56
C TRP A 108 -4.67 -5.51 -2.06
N ILE A 109 -5.62 -5.02 -2.84
CA ILE A 109 -5.43 -4.67 -4.24
C ILE A 109 -4.94 -3.22 -4.28
N ASP A 110 -3.69 -3.03 -4.69
CA ASP A 110 -3.13 -1.71 -4.91
C ASP A 110 -3.75 -1.06 -6.15
N MET A 111 -4.02 0.25 -6.05
CA MET A 111 -4.48 1.04 -7.19
C MET A 111 -3.30 1.66 -7.91
N GLU A 112 -3.18 1.35 -9.20
CA GLU A 112 -2.11 1.81 -10.08
C GLU A 112 -2.48 3.14 -10.78
N SER A 113 -1.95 3.44 -11.95
CA SER A 113 -2.32 4.65 -12.71
C SER A 113 -3.80 4.66 -13.10
N SER A 114 -4.29 5.85 -13.46
CA SER A 114 -5.71 6.06 -13.82
C SER A 114 -6.21 5.18 -14.96
N GLU A 115 -5.32 4.75 -15.86
CA GLU A 115 -5.64 3.85 -16.97
C GLU A 115 -6.12 2.46 -16.51
N TYR A 116 -5.69 2.00 -15.32
CA TYR A 116 -6.06 0.70 -14.76
C TYR A 116 -7.20 0.76 -13.74
N THR A 117 -7.72 1.96 -13.42
CA THR A 117 -8.66 2.13 -12.30
C THR A 117 -9.94 1.34 -12.50
N ASP A 118 -10.56 1.45 -13.69
CA ASP A 118 -11.83 0.76 -13.96
C ASP A 118 -11.69 -0.75 -13.90
N ASP A 119 -10.65 -1.28 -14.53
CA ASP A 119 -10.41 -2.72 -14.58
C ASP A 119 -10.01 -3.27 -13.20
N THR A 120 -9.28 -2.51 -12.40
CA THR A 120 -8.97 -2.87 -11.01
C THR A 120 -10.24 -2.94 -10.15
N ILE A 121 -11.17 -1.98 -10.29
CA ILE A 121 -12.46 -1.98 -9.59
C ILE A 121 -13.31 -3.19 -10.02
N LYS A 122 -13.34 -3.52 -11.32
CA LYS A 122 -14.05 -4.70 -11.82
C LYS A 122 -13.51 -6.00 -11.20
N VAL A 123 -12.18 -6.17 -11.19
CA VAL A 123 -11.53 -7.33 -10.56
C VAL A 123 -11.91 -7.40 -9.07
N TYR A 124 -11.78 -6.29 -8.33
CA TYR A 124 -12.15 -6.25 -6.91
C TYR A 124 -13.60 -6.69 -6.67
N LEU A 125 -14.56 -6.10 -7.39
CA LEU A 125 -15.97 -6.38 -7.20
C LEU A 125 -16.33 -7.84 -7.53
N SER A 126 -15.66 -8.44 -8.52
CA SER A 126 -15.88 -9.85 -8.87
C SER A 126 -15.42 -10.85 -7.79
N LEU A 127 -14.52 -10.44 -6.90
CA LEU A 127 -13.95 -11.29 -5.86
C LEU A 127 -14.48 -10.94 -4.47
N PHE A 128 -14.90 -9.69 -4.27
CA PHE A 128 -15.34 -9.16 -2.98
C PHE A 128 -16.51 -9.94 -2.36
N GLU A 129 -17.45 -10.43 -3.18
CA GLU A 129 -18.59 -11.22 -2.69
C GLU A 129 -18.18 -12.61 -2.16
N LYS A 130 -17.05 -13.15 -2.65
CA LYS A 130 -16.54 -14.48 -2.28
C LYS A 130 -15.54 -14.42 -1.12
N TYR A 131 -14.82 -13.32 -0.96
CA TYR A 131 -13.69 -13.22 -0.02
C TYR A 131 -13.80 -12.03 0.93
N GLU A 132 -14.01 -12.33 2.22
CA GLU A 132 -14.13 -11.29 3.25
C GLU A 132 -12.83 -10.49 3.45
N ARG A 133 -11.67 -11.13 3.41
CA ARG A 133 -10.36 -10.49 3.72
C ARG A 133 -9.69 -9.89 2.49
N LEU A 134 -10.48 -9.17 1.69
CA LEU A 134 -10.06 -8.46 0.48
C LEU A 134 -10.36 -6.96 0.61
N GLY A 135 -9.40 -6.11 0.28
CA GLY A 135 -9.58 -4.66 0.26
C GLY A 135 -9.00 -4.00 -0.98
N LEU A 136 -9.49 -2.81 -1.31
CA LEU A 136 -9.12 -2.04 -2.49
C LEU A 136 -8.55 -0.68 -2.10
N ALA A 137 -7.41 -0.31 -2.68
CA ALA A 137 -6.92 1.06 -2.54
C ALA A 137 -7.68 2.03 -3.46
N ILE A 138 -7.88 3.27 -3.02
CA ILE A 138 -8.41 4.37 -3.83
C ILE A 138 -7.59 5.65 -3.59
N GLN A 139 -7.58 6.55 -4.57
CA GLN A 139 -6.62 7.64 -4.64
C GLN A 139 -7.30 9.01 -4.55
N ALA A 140 -6.99 9.78 -3.50
CA ALA A 140 -7.59 11.09 -3.28
C ALA A 140 -7.24 12.15 -4.33
N ASN A 141 -6.18 11.96 -5.13
CA ASN A 141 -5.83 12.89 -6.19
C ASN A 141 -6.74 12.78 -7.43
N LEU A 142 -7.46 11.69 -7.64
CA LEU A 142 -8.36 11.57 -8.80
C LEU A 142 -9.71 12.21 -8.52
N LYS A 143 -10.25 12.94 -9.49
CA LYS A 143 -11.55 13.63 -9.38
C LYS A 143 -12.74 12.65 -9.37
N ARG A 144 -12.55 11.45 -9.93
CA ARG A 144 -13.56 10.38 -9.96
C ARG A 144 -13.77 9.69 -8.61
N THR A 145 -12.79 9.75 -7.71
CA THR A 145 -12.71 8.90 -6.51
C THR A 145 -13.88 9.06 -5.56
N GLU A 146 -14.47 10.26 -5.45
CA GLU A 146 -15.65 10.46 -4.61
C GLU A 146 -16.83 9.60 -5.07
N ASN A 147 -17.10 9.60 -6.37
CA ASN A 147 -18.19 8.81 -6.94
C ASN A 147 -17.89 7.30 -6.85
N ASP A 148 -16.65 6.90 -7.15
CA ASP A 148 -16.25 5.50 -7.01
C ASP A 148 -16.39 5.04 -5.55
N LEU A 149 -15.95 5.85 -4.58
CA LEU A 149 -16.04 5.54 -3.16
C LEU A 149 -17.50 5.42 -2.70
N GLU A 150 -18.39 6.31 -3.13
CA GLU A 150 -19.82 6.22 -2.80
C GLU A 150 -20.42 4.87 -3.23
N ILE A 151 -20.14 4.46 -4.47
CA ILE A 151 -20.61 3.17 -5.03
C ILE A 151 -20.01 1.99 -4.25
N LEU A 152 -18.69 2.03 -4.01
CA LEU A 152 -17.96 0.96 -3.31
C LEU A 152 -18.45 0.80 -1.86
N LEU A 153 -18.67 1.89 -1.14
CA LEU A 153 -19.19 1.84 0.23
C LEU A 153 -20.64 1.35 0.27
N GLY A 154 -21.47 1.69 -0.73
CA GLY A 154 -22.82 1.14 -0.87
C GLY A 154 -22.86 -0.38 -1.01
N ARG A 155 -21.75 -1.01 -1.43
CA ARG A 155 -21.58 -2.47 -1.51
C ARG A 155 -20.87 -3.07 -0.29
N GLY A 156 -20.43 -2.26 0.67
CA GLY A 156 -19.68 -2.71 1.85
C GLY A 156 -18.19 -2.95 1.60
N ALA A 157 -17.62 -2.37 0.55
CA ALA A 157 -16.20 -2.52 0.20
C ALA A 157 -15.27 -2.10 1.36
N LYS A 158 -14.17 -2.84 1.52
CA LYS A 158 -13.06 -2.49 2.42
C LYS A 158 -12.05 -1.64 1.65
N ILE A 159 -11.82 -0.42 2.12
CA ILE A 159 -11.09 0.58 1.34
C ILE A 159 -9.79 0.99 2.04
N ARG A 160 -8.71 1.13 1.27
CA ARG A 160 -7.50 1.85 1.68
C ARG A 160 -7.48 3.21 1.00
N LEU A 161 -7.49 4.29 1.78
CA LEU A 161 -7.41 5.65 1.25
C LEU A 161 -5.96 6.15 1.20
N VAL A 162 -5.45 6.42 -0.01
CA VAL A 162 -4.14 7.03 -0.26
C VAL A 162 -4.28 8.38 -0.95
N LYS A 163 -3.22 9.22 -0.94
CA LYS A 163 -3.19 10.44 -1.76
C LYS A 163 -3.13 10.18 -3.27
N GLY A 164 -2.52 9.06 -3.68
CA GLY A 164 -2.19 8.77 -5.07
C GLY A 164 -0.70 9.01 -5.36
N ALA A 165 -0.06 8.09 -6.08
CA ALA A 165 1.38 8.06 -6.30
C ALA A 165 1.81 8.28 -7.77
N TYR A 166 0.84 8.32 -8.69
CA TYR A 166 1.06 8.40 -10.13
C TYR A 166 0.93 9.84 -10.65
N ARG A 167 1.66 10.14 -11.73
CA ARG A 167 1.61 11.45 -12.39
C ARG A 167 0.47 11.49 -13.38
N GLU A 168 -0.64 12.06 -12.95
CA GLU A 168 -1.87 12.09 -13.73
C GLU A 168 -2.13 13.44 -14.42
N ASN A 169 -2.94 13.43 -15.47
CA ASN A 169 -3.36 14.63 -16.19
C ASN A 169 -4.25 15.52 -15.30
N LYS A 170 -4.05 16.84 -15.34
CA LYS A 170 -4.86 17.81 -14.56
C LYS A 170 -6.37 17.76 -14.86
N LYS A 171 -6.75 17.25 -16.04
CA LYS A 171 -8.15 17.05 -16.41
C LYS A 171 -8.82 16.06 -15.47
N ILE A 172 -8.13 14.97 -15.11
CA ILE A 172 -8.66 13.86 -14.31
C ILE A 172 -8.19 13.87 -12.85
N ALA A 173 -7.13 14.63 -12.52
CA ALA A 173 -6.53 14.64 -11.19
C ALA A 173 -6.25 16.05 -10.67
N TYR A 174 -6.42 16.23 -9.36
CA TYR A 174 -5.93 17.37 -8.60
C TYR A 174 -4.39 17.39 -8.62
N LYS A 175 -3.81 18.58 -8.77
CA LYS A 175 -2.34 18.73 -8.94
C LYS A 175 -1.69 19.41 -7.76
N THR A 176 -2.41 20.25 -7.03
CA THR A 176 -1.85 20.92 -5.87
C THR A 176 -2.00 20.04 -4.63
N ARG A 177 -1.04 20.18 -3.70
CA ARG A 177 -1.12 19.50 -2.40
C ARG A 177 -2.41 19.87 -1.66
N HIS A 178 -2.82 21.13 -1.72
CA HIS A 178 -4.02 21.59 -1.03
C HIS A 178 -5.28 20.89 -1.55
N GLU A 179 -5.50 20.84 -2.87
CA GLU A 179 -6.66 20.16 -3.45
C GLU A 179 -6.68 18.66 -3.12
N VAL A 180 -5.53 17.98 -3.19
CA VAL A 180 -5.43 16.56 -2.83
C VAL A 180 -5.71 16.35 -1.34
N ASP A 181 -5.19 17.24 -0.48
CA ASP A 181 -5.42 17.17 0.96
C ASP A 181 -6.90 17.40 1.27
N GLU A 182 -7.56 18.41 0.69
CA GLU A 182 -9.00 18.65 0.90
C GLU A 182 -9.85 17.47 0.42
N ASN A 183 -9.56 16.91 -0.75
CA ASN A 183 -10.28 15.73 -1.22
C ASN A 183 -10.02 14.51 -0.33
N TYR A 184 -8.79 14.32 0.17
CA TYR A 184 -8.50 13.26 1.15
C TYR A 184 -9.35 13.41 2.41
N LYS A 185 -9.47 14.63 2.96
CA LYS A 185 -10.31 14.88 4.15
C LYS A 185 -11.76 14.52 3.88
N LYS A 186 -12.30 14.92 2.73
CA LYS A 186 -13.66 14.61 2.30
C LYS A 186 -13.89 13.10 2.22
N LEU A 187 -13.00 12.38 1.55
CA LEU A 187 -13.08 10.92 1.41
C LEU A 187 -12.92 10.20 2.75
N ALA A 188 -12.06 10.69 3.64
CA ALA A 188 -11.93 10.15 5.00
C ALA A 188 -13.23 10.33 5.80
N GLN A 189 -13.87 11.50 5.72
CA GLN A 189 -15.19 11.71 6.34
C GLN A 189 -16.25 10.75 5.80
N MET A 190 -16.26 10.47 4.49
CA MET A 190 -17.14 9.46 3.89
C MET A 190 -16.88 8.06 4.45
N LEU A 191 -15.61 7.67 4.61
CA LEU A 191 -15.24 6.38 5.22
C LEU A 191 -15.72 6.27 6.68
N PHE A 192 -15.55 7.31 7.49
CA PHE A 192 -16.04 7.30 8.86
C PHE A 192 -17.58 7.33 8.97
N ALA A 193 -18.26 7.92 8.00
CA ALA A 193 -19.72 7.91 7.95
C ALA A 193 -20.27 6.54 7.52
N LYS A 194 -19.76 5.97 6.42
CA LYS A 194 -20.38 4.85 5.69
C LYS A 194 -19.56 3.56 5.68
N GLY A 195 -18.25 3.63 5.90
CA GLY A 195 -17.36 2.46 5.88
C GLY A 195 -17.55 1.53 7.07
N ASN A 196 -17.28 0.25 6.84
CA ASN A 196 -17.30 -0.80 7.88
C ASN A 196 -15.90 -1.04 8.44
N GLU A 197 -14.94 -1.29 7.54
CA GLU A 197 -13.53 -1.48 7.84
C GLU A 197 -12.68 -0.85 6.73
N PHE A 198 -11.67 -0.05 7.11
CA PHE A 198 -10.86 0.68 6.13
C PHE A 198 -9.45 0.99 6.65
N GLY A 199 -8.53 1.23 5.72
CA GLY A 199 -7.16 1.68 5.97
C GLY A 199 -6.99 3.16 5.65
N ILE A 200 -6.39 3.92 6.56
CA ILE A 200 -5.97 5.31 6.37
C ILE A 200 -4.46 5.30 6.08
N ALA A 201 -4.10 5.35 4.81
CA ALA A 201 -2.71 5.25 4.36
C ALA A 201 -2.10 6.63 4.11
N THR A 202 -1.46 7.19 5.14
CA THR A 202 -0.83 8.52 5.07
C THR A 202 0.28 8.71 6.10
N HIS A 203 1.22 9.61 5.80
CA HIS A 203 2.26 10.07 6.71
C HIS A 203 2.14 11.57 7.05
N ASP A 204 1.05 12.19 6.60
CA ASP A 204 0.79 13.60 6.80
C ASP A 204 0.19 13.81 8.20
N SER A 205 0.91 14.52 9.07
CA SER A 205 0.49 14.73 10.46
C SER A 205 -0.89 15.40 10.55
N LYS A 206 -1.26 16.29 9.62
CA LYS A 206 -2.56 16.97 9.63
C LYS A 206 -3.70 16.02 9.31
N LEU A 207 -3.48 15.09 8.38
CA LEU A 207 -4.49 14.08 8.02
C LEU A 207 -4.62 13.01 9.09
N ILE A 208 -3.51 12.67 9.75
CA ILE A 208 -3.51 11.80 10.93
C ILE A 208 -4.32 12.44 12.06
N GLU A 209 -4.05 13.70 12.39
CA GLU A 209 -4.79 14.44 13.43
C GLU A 209 -6.29 14.52 13.12
N LEU A 210 -6.65 14.83 11.87
CA LEU A 210 -8.05 14.76 11.43
C LEU A 210 -8.66 13.38 11.68
N THR A 211 -7.95 12.32 11.29
CA THR A 211 -8.42 10.93 11.45
C THR A 211 -8.62 10.58 12.92
N VAL A 212 -7.70 10.98 13.80
CA VAL A 212 -7.83 10.81 15.25
C VAL A 212 -9.06 11.53 15.78
N ASN A 213 -9.36 12.74 15.31
CA ASN A 213 -10.55 13.47 15.71
C ASN A 213 -11.84 12.83 15.19
N LEU A 214 -11.85 12.32 13.95
CA LEU A 214 -12.98 11.55 13.42
C LEU A 214 -13.21 10.27 14.22
N ALA A 215 -12.16 9.56 14.62
CA ALA A 215 -12.25 8.34 15.42
C ALA A 215 -12.85 8.54 16.82
N LYS A 216 -12.70 9.74 17.41
CA LYS A 216 -13.36 10.10 18.67
C LYS A 216 -14.88 10.25 18.52
N ILE A 217 -15.32 10.66 17.33
CA ILE A 217 -16.75 10.89 17.02
C ILE A 217 -17.40 9.60 16.52
N HIS A 218 -16.67 8.82 15.72
CA HIS A 218 -17.16 7.64 15.04
C HIS A 218 -16.42 6.39 15.52
N GLN A 219 -17.14 5.46 16.16
CA GLN A 219 -16.59 4.16 16.59
C GLN A 219 -16.52 3.18 15.41
N LYS A 220 -15.62 3.44 14.46
CA LYS A 220 -15.39 2.61 13.27
C LYS A 220 -14.15 1.75 13.43
N LYS A 221 -14.14 0.58 12.78
CA LYS A 221 -12.96 -0.28 12.68
C LYS A 221 -12.05 0.27 11.57
N PHE A 222 -10.86 0.71 11.92
CA PHE A 222 -9.88 1.16 10.92
C PHE A 222 -8.45 0.99 11.42
N GLU A 223 -7.49 1.08 10.51
CA GLU A 223 -6.07 1.07 10.81
C GLU A 223 -5.32 2.21 10.10
N PHE A 224 -4.25 2.70 10.72
CA PHE A 224 -3.28 3.54 10.04
C PHE A 224 -2.28 2.68 9.30
N GLN A 225 -2.09 2.95 8.01
CA GLN A 225 -1.14 2.20 7.18
C GLN A 225 0.03 3.10 6.78
N MET A 226 1.25 2.72 7.15
CA MET A 226 2.43 3.55 6.99
C MET A 226 3.57 2.76 6.34
N LEU A 227 4.17 3.32 5.30
CA LEU A 227 5.39 2.77 4.69
C LEU A 227 6.52 2.57 5.71
N LYS A 228 7.29 1.50 5.54
CA LYS A 228 8.56 1.23 6.23
C LYS A 228 9.55 2.40 6.05
N GLY A 229 10.17 2.85 7.15
CA GLY A 229 11.20 3.90 7.14
C GLY A 229 10.73 5.31 6.87
N ILE A 230 9.41 5.54 6.84
CA ILE A 230 8.82 6.84 6.50
C ILE A 230 8.03 7.34 7.70
N ARG A 231 8.55 8.39 8.34
CA ARG A 231 7.97 8.98 9.57
C ARG A 231 7.82 7.92 10.68
N ASP A 232 8.82 7.07 10.87
CA ASP A 232 8.73 5.95 11.83
C ASP A 232 8.50 6.42 13.26
N GLU A 233 8.84 7.67 13.59
CA GLU A 233 8.55 8.29 14.88
C GLU A 233 7.05 8.41 15.18
N LEU A 234 6.18 8.39 14.15
CA LEU A 234 4.73 8.49 14.33
C LEU A 234 4.08 7.15 14.70
N LYS A 235 4.63 6.04 14.24
CA LYS A 235 4.07 4.69 14.47
C LYS A 235 3.87 4.36 15.95
N PRO A 236 4.88 4.48 16.83
CA PRO A 236 4.71 4.19 18.26
C PRO A 236 3.77 5.20 18.95
N VAL A 237 3.66 6.44 18.45
CA VAL A 237 2.71 7.43 18.99
C VAL A 237 1.27 6.98 18.71
N LEU A 238 0.99 6.49 17.50
CA LEU A 238 -0.33 5.98 17.13
C LEU A 238 -0.71 4.71 17.92
N ILE A 239 0.24 3.78 18.06
CA ILE A 239 0.01 2.55 18.84
C ILE A 239 -0.28 2.88 20.31
N LYS A 240 0.51 3.78 20.92
CA LYS A 240 0.26 4.26 22.30
C LYS A 240 -1.07 5.02 22.43
N GLY A 241 -1.53 5.63 21.34
CA GLY A 241 -2.85 6.24 21.23
C GLY A 241 -4.01 5.24 21.11
N GLY A 242 -3.73 3.93 21.10
CA GLY A 242 -4.74 2.87 21.02
C GLY A 242 -5.19 2.53 19.59
N PHE A 243 -4.49 3.04 18.57
CA PHE A 243 -4.84 2.76 17.16
C PHE A 243 -4.12 1.53 16.63
N SER A 244 -4.81 0.74 15.81
CA SER A 244 -4.17 -0.28 14.96
C SER A 244 -3.28 0.39 13.93
N VAL A 245 -2.07 -0.13 13.77
CA VAL A 245 -1.08 0.37 12.81
C VAL A 245 -0.53 -0.81 12.02
N SER A 246 -0.50 -0.68 10.70
CA SER A 246 0.20 -1.62 9.83
C SER A 246 1.36 -0.95 9.10
N GLU A 247 2.49 -1.65 9.07
CA GLU A 247 3.65 -1.23 8.30
C GLU A 247 3.58 -1.85 6.89
N TYR A 248 3.59 -0.99 5.86
CA TYR A 248 3.73 -1.42 4.48
C TYR A 248 5.21 -1.62 4.17
N ILE A 249 5.58 -2.87 3.86
CA ILE A 249 6.95 -3.36 3.75
C ILE A 249 7.20 -3.82 2.31
N PRO A 250 7.79 -2.95 1.46
CA PRO A 250 8.19 -3.33 0.12
C PRO A 250 9.47 -4.18 0.15
N TYR A 251 9.58 -5.14 -0.77
CA TYR A 251 10.77 -5.95 -0.96
C TYR A 251 10.93 -6.37 -2.43
N GLY A 252 12.11 -6.84 -2.82
CA GLY A 252 12.39 -7.36 -4.15
C GLY A 252 13.36 -6.50 -4.95
N THR A 253 13.91 -7.09 -6.00
CA THR A 253 15.02 -6.54 -6.80
C THR A 253 14.69 -5.25 -7.54
N ASN A 254 13.41 -4.95 -7.77
CA ASN A 254 12.95 -3.73 -8.45
C ASN A 254 12.86 -2.50 -7.53
N TRP A 255 13.82 -2.34 -6.62
CA TRP A 255 13.79 -1.32 -5.58
C TRP A 255 14.13 0.10 -6.03
N LEU A 256 14.88 0.25 -7.12
CA LEU A 256 15.41 1.53 -7.55
C LEU A 256 14.32 2.55 -7.92
N PRO A 257 13.33 2.24 -8.79
CA PRO A 257 12.24 3.18 -9.11
C PRO A 257 11.44 3.58 -7.87
N TYR A 258 11.15 2.61 -7.00
CA TYR A 258 10.45 2.84 -5.74
C TYR A 258 11.21 3.81 -4.83
N SER A 259 12.51 3.58 -4.64
CA SER A 259 13.37 4.38 -3.77
C SER A 259 13.58 5.81 -4.29
N ILE A 260 13.71 5.98 -5.60
CA ILE A 260 13.80 7.30 -6.24
C ILE A 260 12.53 8.12 -5.99
N ARG A 261 11.35 7.49 -6.04
CA ARG A 261 10.08 8.15 -5.74
C ARG A 261 10.03 8.62 -4.28
N ARG A 262 10.43 7.76 -3.33
CA ARG A 262 10.53 8.11 -1.90
C ARG A 262 11.51 9.25 -1.62
N LEU A 263 12.62 9.31 -2.35
CA LEU A 263 13.58 10.42 -2.28
C LEU A 263 12.96 11.75 -2.76
N LYS A 264 12.30 11.73 -3.93
CA LYS A 264 11.69 12.94 -4.53
C LYS A 264 10.56 13.53 -3.69
N GLU A 265 9.84 12.69 -2.95
CA GLU A 265 8.75 13.12 -2.07
C GLU A 265 9.23 13.92 -0.84
N ARG A 266 10.54 13.94 -0.54
CA ARG A 266 11.10 14.65 0.63
C ARG A 266 12.30 15.52 0.25
N LYS A 267 12.11 16.84 0.24
CA LYS A 267 13.21 17.83 0.08
C LYS A 267 14.36 17.61 1.06
N ARG A 268 14.08 17.18 2.30
CA ARG A 268 15.09 16.87 3.33
C ARG A 268 15.96 15.65 2.98
N ASN A 269 15.44 14.68 2.21
CA ASN A 269 16.21 13.51 1.79
C ASN A 269 17.18 13.84 0.64
N ILE A 270 16.84 14.82 -0.20
CA ILE A 270 17.74 15.35 -1.24
C ILE A 270 18.93 16.06 -0.57
N LEU A 271 18.69 16.85 0.49
CA LEU A 271 19.75 17.48 1.28
C LEU A 271 20.68 16.45 1.95
N LEU A 272 20.15 15.33 2.45
CA LEU A 272 20.95 14.22 3.00
C LEU A 272 21.87 13.57 1.95
N LEU A 273 21.42 13.44 0.70
CA LEU A 273 22.25 12.96 -0.41
C LEU A 273 23.39 13.93 -0.71
N VAL A 274 23.10 15.23 -0.78
CA VAL A 274 24.10 16.28 -1.03
C VAL A 274 25.13 16.33 0.10
N SER A 275 24.70 16.31 1.37
CA SER A 275 25.62 16.31 2.51
C SER A 275 26.47 15.05 2.58
N SER A 276 25.91 13.89 2.26
CA SER A 276 26.65 12.61 2.25
C SER A 276 27.64 12.52 1.08
N PHE A 277 27.33 13.09 -0.08
CA PHE A 277 28.23 13.13 -1.24
C PHE A 277 29.42 14.08 -1.01
N LEU A 278 29.18 15.20 -0.32
CA LEU A 278 30.23 16.14 0.11
C LEU A 278 31.14 15.56 1.19
N HIS A 279 30.63 14.65 2.03
CA HIS A 279 31.44 13.92 3.02
C HIS A 279 32.26 12.79 2.39
N SER A 280 31.77 12.14 1.33
CA SER A 280 32.50 11.04 0.67
C SER A 280 33.61 11.50 -0.28
N HIS A 281 33.70 12.80 -0.58
CA HIS A 281 34.75 13.43 -1.40
C HIS A 281 35.70 14.30 -0.58
N ARG A 282 35.70 14.13 0.76
CA ARG A 282 36.63 14.79 1.69
C ARG A 282 37.65 13.81 2.31
N VAL A 283 37.87 12.66 1.66
CA VAL A 283 38.96 11.72 1.97
C VAL A 283 39.91 11.67 0.80
#